data_AF-U2J9Z1-F1
#
_entry.id   AF-U2J9Z1-F1
#
_cell.length_a   1.000
_cell.length_b   1.000
_cell.length_c   1.000
_cell.angle_alpha   90.00
_cell.angle_beta   90.00
_cell.angle_gamma   90.00
#
_symmetry.space_group_name_H-M   'P 1'
#
loop_
_entity.id
_entity.type
_entity.pdbx_description
1 polymer ?
#
loop_
_entity_poly.entity_id
_entity_poly.type
_entity_poly.pdbx_seq_one_letter_code
_entity_poly.pdbx_strand_id
1 'polypeptide(L)'
;MNGEYALSDEMAYATQDMENHLTDYSFGKNGAYCAFSYKVEEEALEFVKSIADEYGVGVYNLQSNDAIFCKGIDILKCRTESTDDVVCDWDNIENYLESFDDMERVKSNEGFTFITIWTERDGKQSNFIQCSPYFKKKGFLSSIFNRKPSNEISGYVFEIEKNGGVYQTFVQDKEELKKIIKAWCIERKEPDISEYNRILDL
;
A
#
# COMPACT_ATOMS: atom_id res chain seq x y z
N MET A 1 -29.22 -6.38 4.53
CA MET A 1 -30.30 -7.31 4.14
C MET A 1 -29.63 -8.59 3.72
N ASN A 2 -29.92 -9.68 4.42
CA ASN A 2 -29.35 -10.98 4.10
C ASN A 2 -29.94 -11.48 2.76
N GLY A 3 -29.15 -12.22 1.97
CA GLY A 3 -29.58 -12.72 0.67
C GLY A 3 -30.68 -13.79 0.78
N GLU A 4 -31.23 -14.21 -0.36
CA GLU A 4 -32.29 -15.23 -0.42
C GLU A 4 -31.90 -16.59 0.19
N TYR A 5 -30.61 -16.85 0.37
CA TYR A 5 -30.05 -18.07 0.97
C TYR A 5 -29.74 -17.93 2.46
N ALA A 6 -30.10 -16.82 3.09
CA ALA A 6 -29.84 -16.61 4.50
C ALA A 6 -30.73 -17.51 5.38
N LEU A 7 -30.15 -18.04 6.46
CA LEU A 7 -30.91 -18.72 7.50
C LEU A 7 -31.92 -17.74 8.12
N SER A 8 -33.06 -18.26 8.58
CA SER A 8 -33.96 -17.48 9.43
C SER A 8 -33.28 -17.17 10.76
N ASP A 9 -33.63 -16.05 11.39
CA ASP A 9 -33.05 -15.67 12.69
C ASP A 9 -33.24 -16.79 13.75
N GLU A 10 -34.40 -17.44 13.76
CA GLU A 10 -34.67 -18.57 14.66
C GLU A 10 -33.68 -19.73 14.47
N MET A 11 -33.29 -20.02 13.23
CA MET A 11 -32.30 -21.06 12.92
C MET A 11 -30.88 -20.56 13.18
N ALA A 12 -30.55 -19.35 12.75
CA ALA A 12 -29.21 -18.75 12.88
C ALA A 12 -28.74 -18.67 14.33
N TYR A 13 -29.67 -18.41 15.26
CA TYR A 13 -29.38 -18.26 16.70
C TYR A 13 -29.91 -19.42 17.56
N ALA A 14 -30.24 -20.57 16.95
CA ALA A 14 -30.75 -21.73 17.67
C ALA A 14 -29.74 -22.32 18.66
N THR A 15 -28.44 -22.23 18.34
CA THR A 15 -27.35 -22.71 19.19
C THR A 15 -26.14 -21.78 19.09
N GLN A 16 -25.31 -21.77 20.13
CA GLN A 16 -24.05 -21.03 20.10
C GLN A 16 -23.10 -21.53 19.00
N ASP A 17 -23.19 -22.82 18.64
CA ASP A 17 -22.40 -23.41 17.56
C ASP A 17 -22.80 -22.83 16.21
N MET A 18 -24.10 -22.79 15.91
CA MET A 18 -24.61 -22.17 14.67
C MET A 18 -24.26 -20.69 14.59
N GLU A 19 -24.37 -19.97 15.71
CA GLU A 19 -23.97 -18.55 15.78
C GLU A 19 -22.48 -18.36 15.45
N ASN A 20 -21.59 -19.24 15.94
CA ASN A 20 -20.15 -19.15 15.62
C ASN A 20 -19.85 -19.37 14.12
N HIS A 21 -20.71 -20.10 13.41
CA HIS A 21 -20.57 -20.36 11.97
C HIS A 21 -21.28 -19.32 11.09
N LEU A 22 -21.89 -18.30 11.68
CA LEU A 22 -22.35 -17.15 10.92
C LEU A 22 -21.15 -16.33 10.43
N THR A 23 -21.26 -15.83 9.20
CA THR A 23 -20.26 -14.96 8.59
C THR A 23 -20.89 -13.60 8.38
N ASP A 24 -20.30 -12.59 9.01
CA ASP A 24 -20.62 -11.20 8.67
C ASP A 24 -19.91 -10.85 7.38
N TYR A 25 -20.61 -10.24 6.43
CA TYR A 25 -20.01 -9.90 5.15
C TYR A 25 -20.45 -8.56 4.60
N SER A 26 -19.61 -7.98 3.75
CA SER A 26 -19.97 -6.83 2.93
C SER A 26 -19.39 -6.99 1.53
N PHE A 27 -20.15 -6.52 0.52
CA PHE A 27 -19.71 -6.51 -0.86
C PHE A 27 -19.14 -5.14 -1.22
N GLY A 28 -17.94 -5.13 -1.79
CA GLY A 28 -17.33 -3.98 -2.42
C GLY A 28 -17.37 -4.08 -3.94
N LYS A 29 -16.84 -3.05 -4.62
CA LYS A 29 -16.73 -3.02 -6.09
C LYS A 29 -15.89 -4.18 -6.64
N ASN A 30 -14.88 -4.61 -5.91
CA ASN A 30 -13.83 -5.52 -6.38
C ASN A 30 -13.73 -6.82 -5.56
N GLY A 31 -14.63 -7.07 -4.61
CA GLY A 31 -14.54 -8.25 -3.74
C GLY A 31 -15.55 -8.25 -2.60
N ALA A 32 -15.43 -9.22 -1.72
CA ALA A 32 -16.20 -9.34 -0.48
C ALA A 32 -15.26 -9.28 0.72
N TYR A 33 -15.68 -8.59 1.78
CA TYR A 33 -15.09 -8.71 3.10
C TYR A 33 -15.94 -9.69 3.91
N CYS A 34 -15.32 -10.71 4.49
CA CYS A 34 -15.97 -11.72 5.32
C CYS A 34 -15.28 -11.77 6.68
N ALA A 35 -16.04 -11.67 7.76
CA ALA A 35 -15.59 -11.85 9.13
C ALA A 35 -16.14 -13.15 9.71
N PHE A 36 -15.23 -13.98 10.20
CA PHE A 36 -15.53 -15.28 10.81
C PHE A 36 -15.29 -15.20 12.32
N SER A 37 -15.99 -16.03 13.10
CA SER A 37 -15.72 -16.15 14.53
C SER A 37 -14.35 -16.77 14.79
N TYR A 38 -13.61 -16.23 15.75
CA TYR A 38 -12.35 -16.81 16.23
C TYR A 38 -12.51 -18.26 16.70
N LYS A 39 -13.71 -18.67 17.14
CA LYS A 39 -13.96 -20.04 17.62
C LYS A 39 -13.85 -21.09 16.53
N VAL A 40 -13.94 -20.69 15.26
CA VAL A 40 -13.91 -21.58 14.09
C VAL A 40 -12.81 -21.14 13.11
N GLU A 41 -11.77 -20.46 13.59
CA GLU A 41 -10.75 -19.84 12.73
C GLU A 41 -10.05 -20.84 11.80
N GLU A 42 -9.72 -22.04 12.31
CA GLU A 42 -9.03 -23.08 11.53
C GLU A 42 -9.95 -23.62 10.41
N GLU A 43 -11.21 -23.91 10.74
CA GLU A 43 -12.22 -24.38 9.78
C GLU A 43 -12.54 -23.32 8.73
N ALA A 44 -12.74 -22.07 9.16
CA ALA A 44 -12.99 -20.94 8.27
C ALA A 44 -11.81 -20.73 7.31
N LEU A 45 -10.57 -20.86 7.81
CA LEU A 45 -9.37 -20.76 6.99
C LEU A 45 -9.29 -21.86 5.93
N GLU A 46 -9.56 -23.12 6.29
CA GLU A 46 -9.60 -24.23 5.35
C GLU A 46 -10.70 -24.05 4.30
N PHE A 47 -11.90 -23.64 4.73
CA PHE A 47 -13.01 -23.37 3.83
C PHE A 47 -12.67 -22.26 2.83
N VAL A 48 -12.13 -21.15 3.30
CA VAL A 48 -11.75 -20.02 2.45
C VAL A 48 -10.64 -20.39 1.46
N LYS A 49 -9.66 -21.23 1.84
CA LYS A 49 -8.67 -21.79 0.91
C LYS A 49 -9.32 -22.63 -0.18
N SER A 50 -10.30 -23.46 0.16
CA SER A 50 -11.01 -24.29 -0.83
C SER A 50 -11.76 -23.42 -1.86
N ILE A 51 -12.39 -22.32 -1.41
CA ILE A 51 -13.03 -21.34 -2.30
C ILE A 51 -12.00 -20.65 -3.19
N ALA A 52 -10.85 -20.26 -2.63
CA ALA A 52 -9.77 -19.65 -3.40
C ALA A 52 -9.30 -20.57 -4.54
N ASP A 53 -9.10 -21.85 -4.25
CA ASP A 53 -8.66 -22.85 -5.22
C ASP A 53 -9.75 -23.19 -6.25
N GLU A 54 -11.00 -23.36 -5.83
CA GLU A 54 -12.13 -23.75 -6.71
C GLU A 54 -12.48 -22.63 -7.70
N TYR A 55 -12.54 -21.39 -7.22
CA TYR A 55 -13.03 -20.26 -8.01
C TYR A 55 -11.91 -19.37 -8.58
N GLY A 56 -10.64 -19.67 -8.26
CA GLY A 56 -9.50 -18.86 -8.70
C GLY A 56 -9.54 -17.43 -8.18
N VAL A 57 -10.12 -17.24 -6.99
CA VAL A 57 -10.15 -15.96 -6.28
C VAL A 57 -9.00 -15.92 -5.29
N GLY A 58 -8.36 -14.77 -5.13
CA GLY A 58 -7.39 -14.62 -4.04
C GLY A 58 -8.06 -14.12 -2.77
N VAL A 59 -7.47 -14.51 -1.64
CA VAL A 59 -7.94 -14.23 -0.30
C VAL A 59 -6.82 -13.56 0.46
N TYR A 60 -7.19 -12.50 1.18
CA TYR A 60 -6.29 -11.79 2.07
C TYR A 60 -6.84 -11.79 3.50
N ASN A 61 -6.10 -12.38 4.43
CA ASN A 61 -6.43 -12.30 5.85
C ASN A 61 -5.78 -11.05 6.48
N LEU A 62 -6.60 -10.05 6.81
CA LEU A 62 -6.15 -8.81 7.45
C LEU A 62 -5.52 -8.99 8.84
N GLN A 63 -5.81 -10.11 9.53
CA GLN A 63 -5.32 -10.35 10.90
C GLN A 63 -3.98 -11.08 10.94
N SER A 64 -3.51 -11.60 9.81
CA SER A 64 -2.23 -12.28 9.71
C SER A 64 -1.57 -11.92 8.38
N ASN A 65 -0.48 -11.14 8.47
CA ASN A 65 0.34 -10.76 7.31
C ASN A 65 0.85 -11.96 6.51
N ASP A 66 0.83 -13.17 7.09
CA ASP A 66 1.32 -14.42 6.50
C ASP A 66 0.24 -15.23 5.78
N ALA A 67 -1.04 -14.85 5.90
CA ALA A 67 -2.16 -15.61 5.36
C ALA A 67 -2.75 -14.94 4.10
N ILE A 68 -1.90 -14.77 3.10
CA ILE A 68 -2.31 -14.36 1.75
C ILE A 68 -2.41 -15.62 0.88
N PHE A 69 -3.63 -16.07 0.60
CA PHE A 69 -3.88 -17.23 -0.28
C PHE A 69 -4.25 -16.69 -1.66
N CYS A 70 -3.25 -16.44 -2.48
CA CYS A 70 -3.44 -15.78 -3.76
C CYS A 70 -2.80 -16.55 -4.91
N LYS A 71 -3.57 -16.72 -5.98
CA LYS A 71 -3.06 -16.73 -7.35
C LYS A 71 -3.63 -15.53 -8.09
N GLY A 72 -2.79 -14.74 -8.74
CA GLY A 72 -3.22 -13.69 -9.67
C GLY A 72 -3.76 -12.40 -9.04
N ILE A 73 -3.64 -12.20 -7.73
CA ILE A 73 -3.98 -10.92 -7.07
C ILE A 73 -2.72 -10.05 -6.95
N ASP A 74 -2.88 -8.76 -7.26
CA ASP A 74 -1.87 -7.74 -6.97
C ASP A 74 -2.01 -7.24 -5.53
N ILE A 75 -1.02 -7.52 -4.71
CA ILE A 75 -0.92 -7.01 -3.34
C ILE A 75 -0.11 -5.73 -3.37
N LEU A 76 -0.68 -4.64 -2.86
CA LEU A 76 0.04 -3.38 -2.72
C LEU A 76 0.96 -3.44 -1.50
N LYS A 77 2.23 -3.13 -1.71
CA LYS A 77 3.25 -3.08 -0.66
C LYS A 77 3.98 -1.76 -0.68
N CYS A 78 4.47 -1.35 0.48
CA CYS A 78 5.38 -0.23 0.59
C CYS A 78 6.50 -0.50 1.58
N ARG A 79 7.57 0.29 1.45
CA ARG A 79 8.70 0.38 2.38
C ARG A 79 9.02 1.84 2.59
N THR A 80 9.45 2.19 3.80
CA THR A 80 9.99 3.51 4.12
C THR A 80 11.41 3.37 4.67
N GLU A 81 12.03 4.48 5.04
CA GLU A 81 13.34 4.45 5.68
C GLU A 81 13.36 3.76 7.06
N SER A 82 12.20 3.61 7.71
CA SER A 82 12.07 3.03 9.06
C SER A 82 11.21 1.78 9.13
N THR A 83 10.61 1.37 8.02
CA THR A 83 9.67 0.25 7.95
C THR A 83 10.05 -0.62 6.76
N ASP A 84 10.29 -1.91 7.03
CA ASP A 84 10.51 -2.93 6.02
C ASP A 84 9.27 -3.13 5.12
N ASP A 85 9.30 -4.14 4.25
CA ASP A 85 8.19 -4.42 3.34
C ASP A 85 6.92 -4.75 4.12
N VAL A 86 5.91 -3.90 3.96
CA VAL A 86 4.59 -4.08 4.57
C VAL A 86 3.51 -4.07 3.50
N VAL A 87 2.48 -4.89 3.70
CA VAL A 87 1.23 -4.76 2.95
C VAL A 87 0.56 -3.45 3.37
N CYS A 88 0.07 -2.69 2.40
CA CYS A 88 -0.49 -1.37 2.65
C CYS A 88 -1.70 -1.06 1.75
N ASP A 89 -2.47 -0.07 2.16
CA ASP A 89 -3.52 0.55 1.36
C ASP A 89 -3.20 2.02 1.03
N TRP A 90 -4.17 2.71 0.40
CA TRP A 90 -4.02 4.13 0.08
C TRP A 90 -3.87 4.99 1.34
N ASP A 91 -4.59 4.68 2.42
CA ASP A 91 -4.58 5.49 3.63
C ASP A 91 -3.20 5.39 4.31
N ASN A 92 -2.58 4.21 4.30
CA ASN A 92 -1.19 4.04 4.74
C ASN A 92 -0.24 4.91 3.90
N ILE A 93 -0.32 4.84 2.57
CA ILE A 93 0.52 5.62 1.65
C ILE A 93 0.34 7.12 1.87
N GLU A 94 -0.91 7.59 1.95
CA GLU A 94 -1.23 9.00 2.16
C GLU A 94 -0.66 9.51 3.49
N ASN A 95 -0.77 8.73 4.56
CA ASN A 95 -0.18 9.07 5.86
C ASN A 95 1.36 9.19 5.80
N TYR A 96 2.03 8.32 5.03
CA TYR A 96 3.48 8.42 4.82
C TYR A 96 3.86 9.65 4.01
N LEU A 97 3.07 10.03 3.00
CA LEU A 97 3.30 11.25 2.23
C LEU A 97 3.06 12.51 3.06
N GLU A 98 2.06 12.50 3.95
CA GLU A 98 1.79 13.63 4.81
C GLU A 98 2.92 13.90 5.80
N SER A 99 3.49 12.84 6.36
CA SER A 99 4.61 12.94 7.29
C SER A 99 5.95 13.32 6.64
N PHE A 100 6.02 13.57 5.32
CA PHE A 100 7.21 14.17 4.71
C PHE A 100 7.54 15.57 5.26
N ASP A 101 6.54 16.31 5.74
CA ASP A 101 6.73 17.63 6.36
C ASP A 101 7.14 17.53 7.85
N ASP A 102 7.16 16.32 8.41
CA ASP A 102 7.59 16.09 9.79
C ASP A 102 9.12 16.16 9.88
N MET A 103 9.62 17.33 10.28
CA MET A 103 11.04 17.56 10.44
C MET A 103 11.70 16.68 11.52
N GLU A 104 10.95 16.10 12.45
CA GLU A 104 11.52 15.12 13.39
C GLU A 104 11.79 13.80 12.69
N ARG A 105 10.85 13.29 11.88
CA ARG A 105 11.05 12.12 11.00
C ARG A 105 12.24 12.33 10.05
N VAL A 106 12.37 13.53 9.47
CA VAL A 106 13.48 13.85 8.57
C VAL A 106 14.82 13.82 9.31
N LYS A 107 14.89 14.42 10.50
CA LYS A 107 16.12 14.44 11.30
C LYS A 107 16.50 13.06 11.82
N SER A 108 15.53 12.25 12.26
CA SER A 108 15.80 10.90 12.77
C SER A 108 16.40 10.00 11.71
N ASN A 109 16.11 10.26 10.44
CA ASN A 109 16.59 9.49 9.30
C ASN A 109 17.71 10.20 8.52
N GLU A 110 18.39 11.17 9.14
CA GLU A 110 19.52 11.91 8.56
C GLU A 110 19.23 12.56 7.19
N GLY A 111 17.95 12.88 6.91
CA GLY A 111 17.50 13.43 5.64
C GLY A 111 17.18 12.39 4.56
N PHE A 112 17.34 11.09 4.83
CA PHE A 112 16.98 9.99 3.94
C PHE A 112 15.54 9.53 4.20
N THR A 113 14.57 10.43 4.02
CA THR A 113 13.14 10.11 4.13
C THR A 113 12.58 9.71 2.76
N PHE A 114 11.87 8.59 2.67
CA PHE A 114 11.26 8.16 1.41
C PHE A 114 10.07 7.22 1.64
N ILE A 115 9.34 6.96 0.55
CA ILE A 115 8.47 5.78 0.44
C ILE A 115 8.71 5.15 -0.92
N THR A 116 8.88 3.83 -0.94
CA THR A 116 8.86 3.00 -2.16
C THR A 116 7.58 2.19 -2.16
N ILE A 117 6.91 2.11 -3.30
CA ILE A 117 5.60 1.45 -3.46
C ILE A 117 5.70 0.53 -4.68
N TRP A 118 5.22 -0.70 -4.54
CA TRP A 118 5.15 -1.66 -5.63
C TRP A 118 3.96 -2.59 -5.43
N THR A 119 3.70 -3.42 -6.42
CA THR A 119 2.76 -4.53 -6.27
C THR A 119 3.45 -5.87 -6.40
N GLU A 120 2.96 -6.85 -5.66
CA GLU A 120 3.42 -8.22 -5.73
C GLU A 120 2.30 -9.13 -6.18
N ARG A 121 2.59 -9.97 -7.18
CA ARG A 121 1.69 -11.01 -7.67
C ARG A 121 2.43 -12.34 -7.65
N ASP A 122 1.89 -13.33 -6.94
CA ASP A 122 2.44 -14.68 -6.84
C ASP A 122 3.93 -14.69 -6.42
N GLY A 123 4.29 -13.84 -5.45
CA GLY A 123 5.66 -13.67 -4.95
C GLY A 123 6.60 -12.92 -5.89
N LYS A 124 6.11 -12.38 -7.01
CA LYS A 124 6.88 -11.57 -7.96
C LYS A 124 6.53 -10.10 -7.82
N GLN A 125 7.54 -9.30 -7.51
CA GLN A 125 7.44 -7.85 -7.47
C GLN A 125 7.30 -7.26 -8.89
N SER A 126 6.42 -6.27 -9.03
CA SER A 126 6.28 -5.39 -10.19
C SER A 126 7.33 -4.28 -10.17
N ASN A 127 7.35 -3.47 -11.23
CA ASN A 127 8.01 -2.17 -11.17
C ASN A 127 7.57 -1.38 -9.93
N PHE A 128 8.47 -0.56 -9.39
CA PHE A 128 8.19 0.31 -8.26
C PHE A 128 8.07 1.78 -8.66
N ILE A 129 7.44 2.55 -7.78
CA ILE A 129 7.60 4.01 -7.69
C ILE A 129 8.26 4.35 -6.35
N GLN A 130 9.05 5.42 -6.32
CA GLN A 130 9.63 5.94 -5.10
C GLN A 130 9.43 7.45 -5.05
N CYS A 131 9.23 8.00 -3.86
CA CYS A 131 9.29 9.44 -3.69
C CYS A 131 9.95 9.86 -2.38
N SER A 132 10.56 11.04 -2.40
CA SER A 132 11.24 11.65 -1.25
C SER A 132 11.04 13.17 -1.24
N PRO A 133 11.05 13.81 -0.06
CA PRO A 133 10.99 15.27 0.05
C PRO A 133 12.28 15.90 -0.49
N TYR A 134 12.14 17.00 -1.23
CA TYR A 134 13.25 17.79 -1.73
C TYR A 134 13.35 19.11 -0.97
N PHE A 135 14.41 19.27 -0.17
CA PHE A 135 14.62 20.45 0.67
C PHE A 135 15.32 21.59 -0.08
N LYS A 136 14.97 22.85 0.21
CA LYS A 136 15.68 24.01 -0.34
C LYS A 136 17.17 23.90 -0.01
N LYS A 137 18.04 24.09 -1.00
CA LYS A 137 19.46 24.31 -0.75
C LYS A 137 19.62 25.64 0.00
N LYS A 138 20.27 25.64 1.17
CA LYS A 138 20.61 26.90 1.83
C LYS A 138 21.67 27.63 0.98
N GLY A 139 21.54 28.95 0.83
CA GLY A 139 22.44 29.78 0.03
C GLY A 139 23.91 29.68 0.46
N PHE A 140 24.82 30.02 -0.46
CA PHE A 140 26.28 29.80 -0.42
C PHE A 140 27.02 30.24 0.86
N LEU A 141 26.44 31.14 1.68
CA LEU A 141 27.06 31.65 2.92
C LEU A 141 26.68 30.85 4.19
N SER A 142 25.74 29.91 4.10
CA SER A 142 25.29 29.09 5.23
C SER A 142 26.06 27.76 5.38
N SER A 143 26.82 27.37 4.36
CA SER A 143 27.50 26.08 4.25
C SER A 143 28.70 25.90 5.19
N ILE A 144 29.22 27.00 5.76
CA ILE A 144 30.42 26.97 6.61
C ILE A 144 30.09 26.62 8.07
N PHE A 145 28.86 26.86 8.55
CA PHE A 145 28.53 26.73 9.98
C PHE A 145 27.38 25.77 10.32
N ASN A 146 26.65 25.21 9.34
CA ASN A 146 25.64 24.20 9.63
C ASN A 146 25.34 23.30 8.42
N ARG A 147 25.83 22.05 8.47
CA ARG A 147 25.48 20.96 7.53
C ARG A 147 24.08 20.37 7.75
N LYS A 148 23.19 21.07 8.46
CA LYS A 148 21.82 20.59 8.70
C LYS A 148 20.93 20.95 7.51
N PRO A 149 20.10 20.01 6.99
CA PRO A 149 19.18 20.27 5.89
C PRO A 149 18.31 21.51 6.18
N SER A 150 17.85 22.18 5.11
CA SER A 150 16.83 23.21 5.27
C SER A 150 15.56 22.59 5.83
N ASN A 151 14.85 23.31 6.70
CA ASN A 151 13.55 22.86 7.24
C ASN A 151 12.40 23.17 6.27
N GLU A 152 12.70 23.64 5.06
CA GLU A 152 11.70 24.04 4.07
C GLU A 152 11.78 23.11 2.84
N ILE A 153 10.68 22.41 2.60
CA ILE A 153 10.47 21.55 1.43
C ILE A 153 10.14 22.44 0.23
N SER A 154 10.82 22.20 -0.89
CA SER A 154 10.57 22.92 -2.15
C SER A 154 9.68 22.15 -3.10
N GLY A 155 9.48 20.86 -2.83
CA GLY A 155 8.77 19.89 -3.66
C GLY A 155 9.26 18.49 -3.34
N TYR A 156 9.08 17.59 -4.28
CA TYR A 156 9.28 16.15 -4.11
C TYR A 156 9.98 15.57 -5.32
N VAL A 157 10.89 14.65 -5.06
CA VAL A 157 11.47 13.80 -6.10
C VAL A 157 10.50 12.62 -6.28
N PHE A 158 10.08 12.39 -7.52
CA PHE A 158 9.29 11.22 -7.90
C PHE A 158 10.10 10.37 -8.87
N GLU A 159 10.18 9.08 -8.59
CA GLU A 159 10.93 8.09 -9.35
C GLU A 159 10.03 6.92 -9.73
N ILE A 160 10.24 6.37 -10.92
CA ILE A 160 9.51 5.21 -11.42
C ILE A 160 10.47 4.26 -12.15
N GLU A 161 10.39 2.98 -11.81
CA GLU A 161 11.02 1.91 -12.57
C GLU A 161 10.20 1.63 -13.83
N LYS A 162 10.85 1.67 -14.99
CA LYS A 162 10.23 1.36 -16.27
C LYS A 162 11.26 0.96 -17.30
N ASN A 163 10.94 0.03 -18.19
CA ASN A 163 11.80 -0.34 -19.33
C ASN A 163 13.27 -0.65 -18.97
N GLY A 164 13.52 -1.30 -17.82
CA GLY A 164 14.89 -1.60 -17.37
C GLY A 164 15.68 -0.36 -16.94
N GLY A 165 15.02 0.65 -16.38
CA GLY A 165 15.68 1.82 -15.83
C GLY A 165 14.80 2.56 -14.82
N VAL A 166 15.42 3.52 -14.13
CA VAL A 166 14.71 4.41 -13.20
C VAL A 166 14.65 5.80 -13.79
N TYR A 167 13.45 6.36 -13.84
CA TYR A 167 13.15 7.69 -14.37
C TYR A 167 12.69 8.60 -13.26
N GLN A 168 13.20 9.83 -13.24
CA GLN A 168 13.02 10.79 -12.17
C GLN A 168 12.42 12.10 -12.69
N THR A 169 11.48 12.66 -11.94
CA THR A 169 10.99 14.03 -12.11
C THR A 169 10.88 14.75 -10.78
N PHE A 170 10.69 16.07 -10.85
CA PHE A 170 10.42 16.92 -9.70
C PHE A 170 8.97 17.37 -9.71
N VAL A 171 8.26 17.14 -8.61
CA VAL A 171 6.87 17.54 -8.42
C VAL A 171 6.82 18.61 -7.32
N GLN A 172 6.37 19.81 -7.63
CA GLN A 172 6.41 20.91 -6.68
C GLN A 172 5.32 20.78 -5.60
N ASP A 173 4.12 20.34 -5.99
CA ASP A 173 2.93 20.33 -5.15
C ASP A 173 2.66 18.93 -4.57
N LYS A 174 2.36 18.84 -3.27
CA LYS A 174 2.11 17.55 -2.60
C LYS A 174 0.81 16.90 -3.08
N GLU A 175 -0.22 17.69 -3.35
CA GLU A 175 -1.51 17.17 -3.82
C GLU A 175 -1.42 16.65 -5.25
N GLU A 176 -0.61 17.27 -6.10
CA GLU A 176 -0.23 16.73 -7.41
C GLU A 176 0.54 15.40 -7.27
N LEU A 177 1.52 15.32 -6.37
CA LEU A 177 2.25 14.08 -6.09
C LEU A 177 1.30 12.95 -5.67
N LYS A 178 0.39 13.22 -4.73
CA LYS A 178 -0.62 12.25 -4.29
C LYS A 178 -1.50 11.77 -5.45
N LYS A 179 -1.92 12.67 -6.34
CA LYS A 179 -2.72 12.28 -7.53
C LYS A 179 -1.95 11.34 -8.45
N ILE A 180 -0.67 11.61 -8.70
CA ILE A 180 0.19 10.74 -9.52
C ILE A 180 0.31 9.36 -8.89
N ILE A 181 0.63 9.31 -7.59
CA ILE A 181 0.81 8.05 -6.84
C ILE A 181 -0.50 7.26 -6.81
N LYS A 182 -1.64 7.90 -6.50
CA LYS A 182 -2.96 7.26 -6.45
C LYS A 182 -3.37 6.70 -7.80
N ALA A 183 -3.15 7.45 -8.88
CA ALA A 183 -3.42 6.99 -10.23
C ALA A 183 -2.58 5.74 -10.57
N TRP A 184 -1.33 5.70 -10.13
CA TRP A 184 -0.46 4.53 -10.34
C TRP A 184 -0.89 3.32 -9.51
N CYS A 185 -1.04 3.45 -8.19
CA CYS A 185 -1.29 2.30 -7.31
C CYS A 185 -2.74 1.81 -7.28
N ILE A 186 -3.73 2.71 -7.38
CA ILE A 186 -5.15 2.37 -7.29
C ILE A 186 -5.79 2.24 -8.67
N GLU A 187 -5.54 3.21 -9.55
CA GLU A 187 -6.18 3.26 -10.87
C GLU A 187 -5.39 2.49 -11.95
N ARG A 188 -4.18 2.01 -11.61
CA ARG A 188 -3.27 1.29 -12.53
C ARG A 188 -2.94 2.09 -13.79
N LYS A 189 -2.88 3.40 -13.64
CA LYS A 189 -2.56 4.34 -14.70
C LYS A 189 -1.11 4.79 -14.58
N GLU A 190 -0.31 4.35 -15.55
CA GLU A 190 1.08 4.73 -15.69
C GLU A 190 1.23 6.23 -16.01
N PRO A 191 2.16 6.96 -15.38
CA PRO A 191 2.49 8.32 -15.76
C PRO A 191 3.20 8.35 -17.13
N ASP A 192 3.07 9.48 -17.82
CA ASP A 192 3.90 9.78 -19.00
C ASP A 192 5.29 10.18 -18.53
N ILE A 193 6.29 9.39 -18.91
CA ILE A 193 7.70 9.56 -18.49
C ILE A 193 8.56 10.20 -19.58
N SER A 194 7.97 10.69 -20.67
CA SER A 194 8.71 11.28 -21.82
C SER A 194 9.63 12.44 -21.43
N GLU A 195 9.22 13.24 -20.44
CA GLU A 195 9.99 14.37 -19.91
C GLU A 195 10.82 14.03 -18.66
N TYR A 196 10.83 12.75 -18.22
CA TYR A 196 11.53 12.35 -17.00
C TYR A 196 13.00 12.05 -17.30
N ASN A 197 13.88 12.40 -16.37
CA ASN A 197 15.30 12.12 -16.49
C ASN A 197 15.58 10.67 -16.13
N ARG A 198 16.19 9.90 -17.03
CA ARG A 198 16.68 8.56 -16.68
C ARG A 198 17.91 8.68 -15.79
N ILE A 199 17.84 8.15 -14.57
CA ILE A 199 18.92 8.26 -13.57
C ILE A 199 19.70 6.97 -13.37
N LEU A 200 19.14 5.82 -13.79
CA LEU A 200 19.75 4.49 -13.59
C LEU A 200 19.33 3.51 -14.70
N ASP A 201 20.24 2.59 -15.04
CA ASP A 201 20.00 1.38 -15.82
C ASP A 201 19.91 0.17 -14.87
N LEU A 202 18.93 -0.71 -15.08
CA LEU A 202 18.66 -1.91 -14.26
C LEU A 202 18.88 -3.20 -15.05
#